data_AF-A0A1E2ZZE6-F1
#
_entry.id   AF-A0A1E2ZZE6-F1
#
_cell.length_a   1.000
_cell.length_b   1.000
_cell.length_c   1.000
_cell.angle_alpha   90.00
_cell.angle_beta   90.00
_cell.angle_gamma   90.00
#
_symmetry.space_group_name_H-M   'P 1'
#
loop_
_entity.id
_entity.type
_entity.pdbx_description
1 polymer ?
#
loop_
_entity_poly.entity_id
_entity_poly.type
_entity_poly.pdbx_seq_one_letter_code
_entity_poly.pdbx_strand_id
1 'polypeptide(L)'
;MEKKNNLLKIASYILIAFAAIALVVSVVNIFRTLGQVNNMDAATQAALDQAVAANAGSGVSADMAVGLVSGIAYVTLAITVAFNVLKIIIGILGIKKSEVMGSNNFFMIWGIVFLIFGVFGLAGTFSLIGFCNLMAGIAAPLLYIIFSKQTKAA
;
A
#
# COMPACT_ATOMS: atom_id res chain seq x y z
N MET A 1 -32.45 5.79 20.45
CA MET A 1 -31.93 5.55 19.08
C MET A 1 -30.44 5.29 19.18
N GLU A 2 -30.00 4.05 18.93
CA GLU A 2 -28.58 3.71 18.91
C GLU A 2 -27.88 4.53 17.82
N LYS A 3 -26.96 5.42 18.23
CA LYS A 3 -26.24 6.28 17.29
C LYS A 3 -25.24 5.41 16.52
N LYS A 4 -25.61 4.97 15.31
CA LYS A 4 -24.71 4.28 14.35
C LYS A 4 -23.38 5.03 14.28
N ASN A 5 -22.26 4.32 14.37
CA ASN A 5 -20.95 4.98 14.32
C ASN A 5 -20.55 5.27 12.88
N ASN A 6 -21.07 6.38 12.34
CA ASN A 6 -20.84 6.79 10.96
C ASN A 6 -19.36 7.10 10.68
N LEU A 7 -18.58 7.51 11.70
CA LEU A 7 -17.16 7.81 11.53
C LEU A 7 -16.35 6.54 11.23
N LEU A 8 -16.52 5.49 12.04
CA LEU A 8 -15.86 4.21 11.80
C LEU A 8 -16.29 3.61 10.45
N LYS A 9 -17.56 3.76 10.09
CA LYS A 9 -18.09 3.29 8.81
C LYS A 9 -17.45 4.02 7.62
N ILE A 10 -17.36 5.35 7.66
CA ILE A 10 -16.70 6.16 6.62
C ILE A 10 -15.22 5.80 6.51
N ALA A 11 -14.51 5.74 7.64
CA ALA A 11 -13.10 5.37 7.68
C ALA A 11 -12.86 3.99 7.05
N SER A 12 -13.74 3.04 7.31
CA SER A 12 -13.67 1.69 6.76
C SER A 12 -13.90 1.65 5.25
N TYR A 13 -14.87 2.43 4.74
CA TYR A 13 -15.10 2.53 3.29
C TYR A 13 -13.92 3.17 2.57
N ILE A 14 -13.35 4.25 3.13
CA ILE A 14 -12.13 4.88 2.60
C ILE A 14 -11.01 3.85 2.57
N LEU A 15 -10.78 3.14 3.67
CA LEU A 15 -9.72 2.15 3.76
C LEU A 15 -9.85 1.05 2.69
N ILE A 16 -11.04 0.48 2.52
CA ILE A 16 -11.28 -0.60 1.55
C ILE A 16 -11.13 -0.08 0.12
N ALA A 17 -11.81 1.02 -0.23
CA ALA A 17 -11.86 1.50 -1.61
C ALA A 17 -10.47 1.87 -2.12
N PHE A 18 -9.72 2.65 -1.33
CA PHE A 18 -8.40 3.11 -1.75
C PHE A 18 -7.33 2.02 -1.64
N ALA A 19 -7.43 1.07 -0.69
CA ALA A 19 -6.53 -0.09 -0.67
C ALA A 19 -6.77 -1.02 -1.87
N ALA A 20 -8.03 -1.22 -2.29
CA ALA A 20 -8.34 -2.02 -3.47
C ALA A 20 -7.84 -1.38 -4.76
N ILE A 21 -8.04 -0.06 -4.94
CA ILE A 21 -7.52 0.66 -6.11
C ILE A 21 -5.98 0.64 -6.10
N ALA A 22 -5.35 0.95 -4.97
CA ALA A 22 -3.89 0.91 -4.84
C ALA A 22 -3.32 -0.48 -5.17
N LEU A 23 -3.97 -1.54 -4.69
CA LEU A 23 -3.61 -2.92 -4.99
C LEU A 23 -3.62 -3.18 -6.49
N VAL A 24 -4.74 -2.90 -7.17
CA VAL A 24 -4.88 -3.16 -8.60
C VAL A 24 -3.83 -2.39 -9.40
N VAL A 25 -3.67 -1.09 -9.15
CA VAL A 25 -2.72 -0.25 -9.92
C VAL A 25 -1.28 -0.69 -9.65
N SER A 26 -0.92 -0.99 -8.41
CA SER A 26 0.44 -1.42 -8.05
C SER A 26 0.78 -2.78 -8.67
N VAL A 27 -0.15 -3.74 -8.61
CA VAL A 27 0.02 -5.07 -9.23
C VAL A 27 0.21 -4.94 -10.73
N VAL A 28 -0.62 -4.14 -11.41
CA VAL A 28 -0.50 -3.90 -12.86
C VAL A 28 0.85 -3.26 -13.20
N ASN A 29 1.29 -2.26 -12.43
CA ASN A 29 2.57 -1.59 -12.67
C ASN A 29 3.75 -2.53 -12.47
N ILE A 30 3.73 -3.37 -11.42
CA ILE A 30 4.80 -4.34 -11.16
C ILE A 30 4.82 -5.44 -12.24
N PHE A 31 3.67 -5.91 -12.73
CA PHE A 31 3.65 -6.87 -13.83
C PHE A 31 4.11 -6.26 -15.16
N ARG A 32 3.81 -4.98 -15.42
CA ARG A 32 4.37 -4.25 -16.57
C ARG A 32 5.89 -4.12 -16.46
N THR A 33 6.35 -3.61 -15.32
CA THR A 33 7.61 -3.93 -14.63
C THR A 33 8.40 -5.13 -15.16
N LEU A 34 8.01 -6.27 -14.60
CA LEU A 34 8.56 -7.58 -14.88
C LEU A 34 8.40 -8.00 -16.34
N GLY A 35 7.29 -7.65 -16.99
CA GLY A 35 7.06 -7.94 -18.40
C GLY A 35 8.05 -7.25 -19.33
N GLN A 36 8.41 -5.99 -19.05
CA GLN A 36 9.43 -5.25 -19.80
C GLN A 36 10.82 -5.83 -19.57
N VAL A 37 11.15 -6.19 -18.33
CA VAL A 37 12.44 -6.80 -17.99
C VAL A 37 12.61 -8.19 -18.62
N ASN A 38 11.56 -9.00 -18.62
CA ASN A 38 11.59 -10.36 -19.18
C ASN A 38 11.58 -10.40 -20.71
N ASN A 39 11.09 -9.34 -21.36
CA ASN A 39 10.98 -9.24 -22.82
C ASN A 39 11.78 -8.05 -23.36
N MET A 40 12.92 -7.76 -22.74
CA MET A 40 13.81 -6.69 -23.19
C MET A 40 14.28 -6.97 -24.61
N ASP A 41 14.22 -5.97 -25.47
CA ASP A 41 14.75 -6.09 -26.83
C ASP A 41 16.29 -6.08 -26.82
N ALA A 42 16.88 -6.54 -27.93
CA ALA A 42 18.34 -6.65 -28.05
C ALA A 42 19.05 -5.28 -27.94
N ALA A 43 18.39 -4.18 -28.34
CA ALA A 43 18.94 -2.85 -28.25
C ALA A 43 19.02 -2.36 -26.80
N THR A 44 17.98 -2.61 -26.01
CA THR A 44 17.91 -2.29 -24.59
C THR A 44 18.87 -3.16 -23.79
N GLN A 45 19.01 -4.43 -24.16
CA GLN A 45 19.98 -5.33 -23.52
C GLN A 45 21.41 -4.88 -23.78
N ALA A 46 21.75 -4.52 -25.02
CA ALA A 46 23.06 -3.96 -25.34
C ALA A 46 23.34 -2.63 -24.61
N ALA A 47 22.32 -1.78 -24.45
CA ALA A 47 22.45 -0.54 -23.68
C ALA A 47 22.68 -0.81 -22.19
N LEU A 48 22.00 -1.81 -21.61
CA LEU A 48 22.22 -2.23 -20.22
C LEU A 48 23.62 -2.81 -20.04
N ASP A 49 24.07 -3.66 -20.95
CA ASP A 49 25.42 -4.24 -20.94
C ASP A 49 26.49 -3.14 -20.98
N GLN A 50 26.31 -2.12 -21.84
CA GLN A 50 27.20 -0.96 -21.89
C GLN A 50 27.17 -0.14 -20.59
N ALA A 51 26.00 0.08 -20.01
CA ALA A 51 25.86 0.82 -18.74
C ALA A 51 26.51 0.09 -17.56
N VAL A 52 26.44 -1.24 -17.54
CA VAL A 52 27.08 -2.08 -16.52
C VAL A 52 28.58 -2.17 -16.75
N ALA A 53 29.03 -2.34 -18.00
CA ALA A 53 30.46 -2.33 -18.36
C ALA A 53 31.12 -0.98 -18.07
N ALA A 54 30.40 0.14 -18.23
CA ALA A 54 30.88 1.46 -17.81
C ALA A 54 31.09 1.56 -16.29
N ASN A 55 30.44 0.70 -15.51
CA ASN A 55 30.58 0.55 -14.06
C ASN A 55 31.42 -0.69 -13.67
N ALA A 56 32.38 -1.10 -14.52
CA ALA A 56 33.16 -2.34 -14.40
C ALA A 56 33.88 -2.59 -13.05
N GLY A 57 33.96 -1.61 -12.14
CA GLY A 57 34.47 -1.79 -10.78
C GLY A 57 33.45 -2.32 -9.75
N SER A 58 32.16 -2.43 -10.12
CA SER A 58 31.06 -2.76 -9.20
C SER A 58 30.90 -4.26 -8.91
N GLY A 59 31.51 -5.14 -9.72
CA GLY A 59 31.31 -6.59 -9.61
C GLY A 59 29.90 -7.07 -10.00
N VAL A 60 29.06 -6.20 -10.55
CA VAL A 60 27.69 -6.50 -10.99
C VAL A 60 27.68 -6.76 -12.49
N SER A 61 27.10 -7.87 -12.95
CA SER A 61 26.80 -8.12 -14.37
C SER A 61 25.38 -7.67 -14.72
N ALA A 62 25.09 -7.50 -16.01
CA ALA A 62 23.74 -7.14 -16.47
C ALA A 62 22.70 -8.20 -16.07
N ASP A 63 23.04 -9.49 -16.17
CA ASP A 63 22.18 -10.58 -15.69
C ASP A 63 21.92 -10.49 -14.18
N MET A 64 22.92 -10.14 -13.37
CA MET A 64 22.73 -9.93 -11.93
C MET A 64 21.84 -8.72 -11.64
N ALA A 65 21.98 -7.63 -12.41
CA ALA A 65 21.13 -6.45 -12.28
C ALA A 65 19.67 -6.77 -12.61
N VAL A 66 19.41 -7.47 -13.72
CA VAL A 66 18.08 -7.93 -14.13
C VAL A 66 17.47 -8.88 -13.08
N GLY A 67 18.26 -9.82 -12.58
CA GLY A 67 17.84 -10.74 -11.52
C GLY A 67 17.48 -10.02 -10.23
N LEU A 68 18.27 -9.02 -9.82
CA LEU A 68 18.02 -8.22 -8.63
C LEU A 68 16.75 -7.36 -8.77
N VAL A 69 16.58 -6.66 -9.90
CA VAL A 69 15.38 -5.86 -10.16
C VAL A 69 14.12 -6.73 -10.12
N SER A 70 14.17 -7.89 -10.77
CA SER A 70 13.06 -8.86 -10.76
C SER A 70 12.77 -9.38 -9.36
N GLY A 71 13.82 -9.74 -8.60
CA GLY A 71 13.69 -10.17 -7.21
C GLY A 71 13.05 -9.12 -6.31
N ILE A 72 13.52 -7.87 -6.39
CA ILE A 72 12.93 -6.73 -5.65
C ILE A 72 11.48 -6.51 -6.06
N ALA A 73 11.16 -6.61 -7.34
CA ALA A 73 9.80 -6.46 -7.84
C ALA A 73 8.86 -7.54 -7.29
N TYR A 74 9.26 -8.82 -7.23
CA TYR A 74 8.46 -9.88 -6.63
C TYR A 74 8.28 -9.71 -5.12
N VAL A 75 9.32 -9.31 -4.39
CA VAL A 75 9.21 -9.03 -2.94
C VAL A 75 8.27 -7.85 -2.70
N THR A 76 8.41 -6.80 -3.49
CA THR A 76 7.55 -5.62 -3.42
C THR A 76 6.10 -5.98 -3.74
N LEU A 77 5.86 -6.84 -4.73
CA LEU A 77 4.53 -7.36 -5.05
C LEU A 77 3.92 -8.11 -3.86
N ALA A 78 4.67 -9.05 -3.26
CA ALA A 78 4.21 -9.84 -2.13
C ALA A 78 3.81 -8.95 -0.94
N ILE A 79 4.67 -7.99 -0.57
CA ILE A 79 4.41 -7.04 0.51
C ILE A 79 3.21 -6.15 0.19
N THR A 80 3.13 -5.63 -1.04
CA THR A 80 2.03 -4.76 -1.49
C THR A 80 0.69 -5.48 -1.42
N VAL A 81 0.64 -6.73 -1.89
CA VAL A 81 -0.57 -7.56 -1.85
C VAL A 81 -0.96 -7.83 -0.40
N ALA A 82 -0.03 -8.34 0.41
CA ALA A 82 -0.30 -8.67 1.81
C ALA A 82 -0.82 -7.46 2.60
N PHE A 83 -0.19 -6.30 2.43
CA PHE A 83 -0.55 -5.10 3.18
C PHE A 83 -1.89 -4.51 2.75
N ASN A 84 -2.21 -4.48 1.46
CA ASN A 84 -3.51 -3.99 0.99
C ASN A 84 -4.65 -4.95 1.32
N VAL A 85 -4.42 -6.27 1.24
CA VAL A 85 -5.40 -7.27 1.70
C VAL A 85 -5.69 -7.11 3.18
N LEU A 86 -4.66 -6.89 4.00
CA LEU A 86 -4.82 -6.62 5.43
C LEU A 86 -5.67 -5.37 5.68
N LYS A 87 -5.40 -4.25 4.99
CA LYS A 87 -6.24 -3.04 5.07
C LYS A 87 -7.71 -3.32 4.74
N ILE A 88 -7.96 -4.09 3.69
CA ILE A 88 -9.32 -4.48 3.28
C ILE A 88 -10.00 -5.31 4.38
N ILE A 89 -9.32 -6.30 4.96
CA ILE A 89 -9.85 -7.11 6.07
C ILE A 89 -10.19 -6.22 7.27
N ILE A 90 -9.28 -5.34 7.69
CA ILE A 90 -9.53 -4.43 8.82
C ILE A 90 -10.69 -3.47 8.51
N GLY A 91 -10.81 -3.00 7.27
CA GLY A 91 -11.96 -2.22 6.83
C GLY A 91 -13.29 -2.98 6.93
N ILE A 92 -13.33 -4.24 6.48
CA ILE A 92 -14.54 -5.09 6.60
C ILE A 92 -14.91 -5.27 8.07
N LEU A 93 -13.93 -5.51 8.94
CA LEU A 93 -14.15 -5.60 10.39
C LEU A 93 -14.66 -4.26 10.96
N GLY A 94 -14.18 -3.13 10.45
CA GLY A 94 -14.63 -1.79 10.82
C GLY A 94 -16.09 -1.53 10.46
N ILE A 95 -16.54 -1.96 9.28
CA ILE A 95 -17.96 -1.89 8.90
C ILE A 95 -18.81 -2.69 9.88
N LYS A 96 -18.44 -3.95 10.16
CA LYS A 96 -19.18 -4.81 11.10
C LYS A 96 -19.22 -4.20 12.51
N LYS A 97 -18.09 -3.65 12.98
CA LYS A 97 -18.03 -3.02 14.31
C LYS A 97 -18.80 -1.71 14.37
N SER A 98 -18.94 -0.97 13.26
CA SER A 98 -19.68 0.31 13.22
C SER A 98 -21.17 0.17 13.58
N GLU A 99 -21.70 -1.06 13.51
CA GLU A 99 -23.06 -1.43 13.85
C GLU A 99 -23.25 -1.75 15.34
N VAL A 100 -22.17 -1.90 16.12
CA VAL A 100 -22.20 -2.24 17.55
C VAL A 100 -21.48 -1.16 18.35
N MET A 101 -22.16 -0.52 19.29
CA MET A 101 -21.62 0.62 20.05
C MET A 101 -20.56 0.16 21.07
N GLY A 102 -19.33 0.66 20.98
CA GLY A 102 -18.28 0.46 21.99
C GLY A 102 -16.93 1.02 21.58
N SER A 103 -16.18 1.55 22.55
CA SER A 103 -14.75 1.89 22.35
C SER A 103 -13.97 0.60 22.14
N ASN A 104 -13.09 0.58 21.14
CA ASN A 104 -12.26 -0.56 20.86
C ASN A 104 -10.84 -0.13 20.51
N ASN A 105 -9.89 -0.44 21.39
CA ASN A 105 -8.46 -0.23 21.18
C ASN A 105 -7.95 -0.90 19.89
N PHE A 106 -8.65 -1.91 19.37
CA PHE A 106 -8.31 -2.56 18.09
C PHE A 106 -8.16 -1.57 16.93
N PHE A 107 -9.15 -0.70 16.70
CA PHE A 107 -9.09 0.25 15.57
C PHE A 107 -8.07 1.37 15.83
N MET A 108 -7.85 1.74 17.10
CA MET A 108 -6.77 2.65 17.46
C MET A 108 -5.40 2.07 17.09
N ILE A 109 -5.13 0.83 17.48
CA ILE A 109 -3.85 0.14 17.22
C ILE A 109 -3.64 0.03 15.71
N TRP A 110 -4.64 -0.44 14.96
CA TRP A 110 -4.53 -0.53 13.50
C TRP A 110 -4.40 0.84 12.83
N GLY A 111 -5.08 1.86 13.35
CA GLY A 111 -4.90 3.25 12.91
C GLY A 111 -3.45 3.71 13.09
N ILE A 112 -2.82 3.44 14.23
CA ILE A 112 -1.42 3.79 14.46
C ILE A 112 -0.49 3.00 13.52
N VAL A 113 -0.69 1.68 13.40
CA VAL A 113 0.10 0.82 12.51
C VAL A 113 0.02 1.32 11.07
N PHE A 114 -1.19 1.53 10.54
CA PHE A 114 -1.35 2.01 9.17
C PHE A 114 -0.83 3.42 8.96
N LEU A 115 -0.91 4.30 9.96
CA LEU A 115 -0.31 5.64 9.88
C LEU A 115 1.21 5.57 9.73
N ILE A 116 1.89 4.75 10.54
CA ILE A 116 3.35 4.57 10.46
C ILE A 116 3.75 4.14 9.05
N PHE A 117 3.12 3.08 8.52
CA PHE A 117 3.40 2.61 7.16
C PHE A 117 2.92 3.56 6.07
N GLY A 118 1.86 4.32 6.32
CA GLY A 118 1.32 5.30 5.39
C GLY A 118 2.29 6.45 5.13
N VAL A 119 3.00 6.92 6.14
CA VAL A 119 4.00 8.00 5.99
C VAL A 119 5.16 7.56 5.10
N PHE A 120 5.61 6.31 5.22
CA PHE A 120 6.66 5.76 4.34
C PHE A 120 6.18 5.57 2.88
N GLY A 121 4.87 5.48 2.65
CA GLY A 121 4.27 5.31 1.31
C GLY A 121 3.96 6.60 0.55
N LEU A 122 4.37 7.78 1.06
CA LEU A 122 4.03 9.10 0.49
C LEU A 122 4.91 9.56 -0.70
N ALA A 123 5.85 8.74 -1.17
CA ALA A 123 6.58 9.06 -2.39
C ALA A 123 5.60 9.14 -3.58
N GLY A 124 5.53 10.30 -4.25
CA GLY A 124 4.70 10.49 -5.45
C GLY A 124 3.22 10.86 -5.20
N THR A 125 2.93 11.70 -4.21
CA THR A 125 1.57 12.18 -3.85
C THR A 125 0.74 12.76 -5.01
N PHE A 126 1.37 13.27 -6.07
CA PHE A 126 0.68 13.76 -7.28
C PHE A 126 0.23 12.68 -8.26
N SER A 127 0.30 11.41 -7.88
CA SER A 127 -0.18 10.27 -8.68
C SER A 127 -1.42 9.61 -8.06
N LEU A 128 -2.18 8.85 -8.86
CA LEU A 128 -3.33 8.08 -8.37
C LEU A 128 -2.94 7.13 -7.23
N ILE A 129 -1.80 6.45 -7.33
CA ILE A 129 -1.27 5.61 -6.26
C ILE A 129 -0.95 6.44 -5.02
N GLY A 130 -0.30 7.59 -5.20
CA GLY A 130 0.00 8.53 -4.12
C GLY A 130 -1.26 8.98 -3.37
N PHE A 131 -2.32 9.32 -4.10
CA PHE A 131 -3.61 9.68 -3.50
C PHE A 131 -4.26 8.49 -2.76
N CYS A 132 -4.25 7.29 -3.36
CA CYS A 132 -4.79 6.10 -2.70
C CYS A 132 -4.01 5.77 -1.42
N ASN A 133 -2.68 5.90 -1.44
CA ASN A 133 -1.82 5.71 -0.28
C ASN A 133 -2.07 6.76 0.80
N LEU A 134 -2.32 8.02 0.43
CA LEU A 134 -2.71 9.07 1.36
C LEU A 134 -4.05 8.71 2.04
N MET A 135 -5.05 8.33 1.25
CA MET A 135 -6.39 8.06 1.79
C MET A 135 -6.42 6.79 2.67
N ALA A 136 -5.83 5.69 2.20
CA ALA A 136 -5.82 4.41 2.92
C ALA A 136 -4.72 4.33 4.00
N GLY A 137 -3.63 5.09 3.86
CA GLY A 137 -2.48 5.07 4.77
C GLY A 137 -2.46 6.22 5.77
N ILE A 138 -3.17 7.32 5.54
CA ILE A 138 -3.20 8.46 6.45
C ILE A 138 -4.64 8.83 6.86
N ALA A 139 -5.51 9.13 5.89
CA ALA A 139 -6.85 9.66 6.20
C ALA A 139 -7.71 8.65 6.98
N ALA A 140 -7.91 7.44 6.47
CA ALA A 140 -8.67 6.40 7.17
C ALA A 140 -8.05 6.03 8.54
N PRO A 141 -6.71 5.85 8.65
CA PRO A 141 -6.05 5.61 9.93
C PRO A 141 -6.26 6.72 10.98
N LEU A 142 -6.22 8.00 10.58
CA LEU A 142 -6.54 9.10 11.48
C LEU A 142 -7.99 9.03 11.96
N LEU A 143 -8.94 8.72 11.07
CA LEU A 143 -10.35 8.57 11.44
C LEU A 143 -10.56 7.39 12.41
N TYR A 144 -9.81 6.29 12.28
CA TYR A 144 -9.83 5.19 13.25
C TYR A 144 -9.33 5.63 14.64
N ILE A 145 -8.26 6.42 14.70
CA ILE A 145 -7.74 6.96 15.96
C ILE A 145 -8.76 7.93 16.58
N ILE A 146 -9.34 8.83 15.78
CA ILE A 146 -10.36 9.77 16.26
C ILE A 146 -11.58 9.02 16.78
N PHE A 147 -12.07 8.00 16.06
CA PHE A 147 -13.15 7.13 16.52
C PHE A 147 -12.84 6.50 17.89
N SER A 148 -11.63 5.97 18.09
CA SER A 148 -11.27 5.33 19.36
C SER A 148 -11.26 6.29 20.57
N LYS A 149 -11.08 7.58 20.31
CA LYS A 149 -11.11 8.65 21.31
C LYS A 149 -12.49 9.27 21.51
N GLN A 150 -13.49 8.89 20.71
CA GLN A 150 -14.89 9.26 20.98
C GLN A 150 -15.38 8.44 22.16
N THR A 151 -15.06 8.91 23.38
CA THR A 151 -15.70 8.47 24.61
C THR A 151 -17.21 8.57 24.41
N LYS A 152 -17.97 7.58 24.90
CA LYS A 152 -19.43 7.73 25.04
C LYS A 152 -19.68 9.09 25.70
N ALA A 153 -20.42 9.99 25.04
CA ALA A 153 -21.10 11.03 25.78
C ALA A 153 -21.95 10.32 26.84
N ALA A 154 -21.80 10.78 28.09
CA ALA A 154 -22.27 10.20 29.34
C ALA A 154 -23.61 9.45 29.26
#